data_AF-J2X974-F1
#
_entry.id   AF-J2X974-F1
#
_cell.length_a   1.000
_cell.length_b   1.000
_cell.length_c   1.000
_cell.angle_alpha   90.00
_cell.angle_beta   90.00
_cell.angle_gamma   90.00
#
_symmetry.space_group_name_H-M   'P 1'
#
loop_
_entity.id
_entity.type
_entity.pdbx_description
1 polymer ?
#
loop_
_entity_poly.entity_id
_entity_poly.type
_entity_poly.pdbx_seq_one_letter_code
_entity_poly.pdbx_strand_id
1 'polypeptide(L)' 'MSYPQDTEYKGYIIRKHDPAFQASSYQGFRKNGEQLTQFCATEEDVKRLIISDIVGTLHQ' A
#
# COMPACT_ATOMS: atom_id res chain seq x y z
N MET A 1 -20.42 -0.92 -0.87
CA MET A 1 -18.99 -0.52 -0.86
C MET A 1 -18.36 -1.16 -2.07
N SER A 2 -17.76 -0.38 -2.97
CA SER A 2 -17.12 -0.93 -4.17
C SER A 2 -15.63 -1.06 -3.91
N TYR A 3 -15.12 -2.30 -3.98
CA TYR A 3 -13.70 -2.60 -3.97
C TYR A 3 -13.20 -2.81 -5.41
N PRO A 4 -11.92 -2.51 -5.72
CA PRO A 4 -10.92 -1.96 -4.81
C PRO A 4 -11.11 -0.46 -4.52
N GLN A 5 -10.65 -0.01 -3.35
CA GLN A 5 -10.62 1.40 -2.98
C GLN A 5 -9.17 1.88 -2.91
N ASP A 6 -8.84 2.89 -3.72
CA ASP A 6 -7.49 3.46 -3.79
C ASP A 6 -7.41 4.76 -2.98
N THR A 7 -6.35 4.91 -2.18
CA THR A 7 -6.07 6.10 -1.36
C THR A 7 -4.63 6.56 -1.60
N GLU A 8 -4.44 7.83 -1.93
CA GLU A 8 -3.09 8.37 -2.14
C GLU A 8 -2.41 8.68 -0.79
N TYR A 9 -1.15 8.25 -0.63
CA TYR A 9 -0.32 8.52 0.54
C TYR A 9 1.11 8.87 0.12
N LYS A 10 1.55 10.11 0.37
CA LYS A 10 2.91 10.61 0.08
C LYS A 10 3.41 10.32 -1.35
N GLY A 11 2.51 10.34 -2.33
CA GLY A 11 2.87 10.03 -3.73
C GLY A 11 2.86 8.54 -4.07
N TYR A 12 2.36 7.69 -3.18
CA TYR A 12 2.10 6.26 -3.38
C TYR A 12 0.59 6.00 -3.33
N ILE A 13 0.16 4.84 -3.83
CA ILE A 13 -1.24 4.42 -3.83
C ILE A 13 -1.41 3.26 -2.85
N ILE A 14 -2.30 3.41 -1.87
CA ILE A 14 -2.73 2.32 -1.00
C ILE A 14 -4.06 1.79 -1.52
N ARG A 15 -4.04 0.55 -1.99
CA ARG A 15 -5.21 -0.16 -2.49
C ARG A 15 -5.78 -1.04 -1.40
N LYS A 16 -7.07 -0.87 -1.12
CA LYS A 16 -7.86 -1.76 -0.27
C LYS A 16 -8.68 -2.70 -1.15
N HIS A 17 -8.45 -3.99 -0.99
CA HIS A 17 -9.18 -5.09 -1.62
C HIS A 17 -10.38 -5.50 -0.76
N ASP A 18 -11.21 -6.39 -1.31
CA ASP A 18 -12.37 -6.88 -0.59
C ASP A 18 -11.95 -7.81 0.58
N PRO A 19 -12.27 -7.47 1.84
CA PRO A 19 -11.90 -8.27 2.99
C PRO A 19 -12.60 -9.63 3.07
N ALA A 20 -13.72 -9.82 2.35
CA ALA A 20 -14.40 -11.12 2.28
C ALA A 20 -13.61 -12.15 1.46
N PHE A 21 -12.75 -11.68 0.55
CA PHE A 21 -11.91 -12.54 -0.30
C PHE A 21 -10.44 -12.53 0.14
N GLN A 22 -9.96 -11.44 0.74
CA GLN A 22 -8.56 -11.26 1.12
C GLN A 22 -8.46 -10.73 2.56
N ALA A 23 -8.10 -11.61 3.51
CA ALA A 23 -7.94 -11.24 4.93
C ALA A 23 -6.94 -10.09 5.15
N SER A 24 -5.84 -10.08 4.39
CA SER A 24 -4.90 -8.96 4.31
C SER A 24 -5.26 -8.08 3.13
N SER A 25 -6.22 -7.18 3.34
CA SER A 25 -6.85 -6.47 2.22
C SER A 25 -6.09 -5.22 1.76
N TYR A 26 -5.02 -4.79 2.42
CA TYR A 26 -4.30 -3.56 2.07
C TYR A 26 -3.04 -3.85 1.28
N GLN A 27 -2.72 -3.04 0.29
CA GLN A 27 -1.50 -3.21 -0.50
C GLN A 27 -1.01 -1.86 -1.03
N GLY A 28 0.30 -1.63 -0.96
CA GLY A 28 0.94 -0.41 -1.46
C GLY A 28 1.44 -0.56 -2.89
N PHE A 29 1.21 0.46 -3.68
CA PHE A 29 1.64 0.60 -5.07
C PHE A 29 2.37 1.93 -5.26
N ARG A 30 3.32 1.95 -6.19
CA ARG A 30 3.92 3.18 -6.71
C ARG A 30 2.96 3.86 -7.67
N LYS A 31 3.17 5.15 -7.93
CA LYS A 31 2.35 5.94 -8.88
C LYS A 31 2.34 5.41 -10.31
N ASN A 32 3.37 4.66 -10.69
CA ASN A 32 3.46 3.99 -11.99
C ASN A 32 2.71 2.65 -12.03
N GLY A 33 2.05 2.25 -10.95
CA GLY A 33 1.31 0.98 -10.85
C GLY A 33 2.17 -0.21 -10.42
N GLU A 34 3.46 -0.04 -10.17
CA GLU A 34 4.30 -1.11 -9.62
C GLU A 34 3.90 -1.44 -8.19
N GLN A 35 3.82 -2.73 -7.88
CA GLN A 35 3.60 -3.19 -6.52
C GLN A 35 4.82 -2.83 -5.65
N LEU A 36 4.57 -2.12 -4.56
CA LEU A 36 5.60 -1.77 -3.59
C LEU A 36 5.63 -2.73 -2.41
N THR A 37 4.46 -3.05 -1.84
CA THR A 37 4.35 -3.87 -0.63
C THR A 37 3.63 -5.18 -0.91
N GLN A 38 3.83 -6.17 -0.05
CA GLN A 38 2.94 -7.33 0.02
C GLN A 38 1.57 -6.92 0.59
N PHE A 39 0.62 -7.86 0.59
CA PHE A 39 -0.66 -7.70 1.24
C PHE A 39 -0.49 -7.54 2.76
N CYS A 40 -1.07 -6.48 3.31
CA CYS A 40 -1.03 -6.11 4.71
C CYS A 40 -2.43 -6.18 5.32
N ALA A 41 -2.50 -6.45 6.63
CA ALA A 41 -3.75 -6.49 7.38
C ALA A 41 -4.36 -5.09 7.58
N THR A 42 -3.51 -4.06 7.69
CA THR A 42 -3.95 -2.69 7.95
C THR A 42 -3.33 -1.70 6.97
N GLU A 43 -3.98 -0.54 6.81
CA GLU A 43 -3.44 0.60 6.08
C GLU A 43 -2.15 1.12 6.71
N GLU A 44 -2.03 1.07 8.05
CA GLU A 44 -0.87 1.56 8.78
C GLU A 44 0.39 0.74 8.50
N ASP A 45 0.26 -0.58 8.36
CA ASP A 45 1.37 -1.45 7.94
C ASP A 45 1.91 -1.04 6.57
N VAL A 46 1.02 -0.79 5.60
CA VAL A 46 1.41 -0.31 4.27
C VAL A 46 2.12 1.03 4.36
N LYS A 47 1.60 1.96 5.17
CA LYS A 47 2.23 3.29 5.39
C LYS A 47 3.63 3.17 5.99
N ARG A 48 3.84 2.27 6.96
CA ARG A 48 5.16 2.02 7.57
C ARG A 48 6.16 1.48 6.54
N LEU A 49 5.73 0.54 5.69
CA LEU A 49 6.57 -0.01 4.62
C LEU A 49 6.92 1.05 3.57
N ILE A 50 5.95 1.89 3.17
CA ILE A 50 6.20 3.04 2.28
C ILE A 50 7.24 4.00 2.90
N ILE A 51 7.10 4.33 4.18
CA ILE A 51 8.07 5.18 4.88
C ILE A 51 9.46 4.53 4.90
N SER A 52 9.54 3.23 5.15
CA SER A 52 10.81 2.49 5.12
C SER A 52 11.47 2.51 3.74
N ASP A 53 10.70 2.35 2.66
CA ASP A 53 11.17 2.45 1.27
C ASP A 53 11.71 3.85 0.96
N ILE A 54 10.99 4.90 1.35
CA ILE A 54 11.42 6.29 1.16
C ILE A 54 12.75 6.55 1.89
N VAL A 55 12.86 6.14 3.16
CA VAL A 55 14.06 6.35 3.97
C VAL A 55 15.25 5.54 3.46
N GLY A 56 15.02 4.31 3.00
CA GLY A 56 16.03 3.46 2.39
C GLY A 56 16.56 4.02 1.06
N THR A 57 15.68 4.62 0.25
CA THR A 57 16.05 5.26 -1.02
C THR A 57 16.86 6.55 -0.81
N LEU A 58 16.66 7.27 0.31
CA LEU A 58 17.38 8.50 0.64
C LEU A 58 18.85 8.29 1.06
N HIS A 59 19.30 7.04 1.25
CA HIS A 59 20.67 6.71 1.69
C HIS A 59 21.54 6.03 0.61
N GLN A 60 21.14 6.09 -0.66
CA GLN A 60 21.96 5.60 -1.79
C GLN A 60 22.64 6.73 -2.54
#